data_AF-A0A1V4WW58-F1
#
_entry.id   AF-A0A1V4WW58-F1
#
_cell.length_a   1.000
_cell.length_b   1.000
_cell.length_c   1.000
_cell.angle_alpha   90.00
_cell.angle_beta   90.00
_cell.angle_gamma   90.00
#
_symmetry.space_group_name_H-M   'P 1'
#
loop_
_entity.id
_entity.type
_entity.pdbx_description
1 polymer ?
#
loop_
_entity_poly.entity_id
_entity_poly.type
_entity_poly.pdbx_seq_one_letter_code
_entity_poly.pdbx_strand_id
1 'polypeptide(L)'
;MTGKILDMRITSGAARFWAGGLAGASHMDIYVKATDTKTGKVILEKIIMSSNNPMAAAWSFGSSDRSLPTDMAQIMSAYLSTVIPSKQ
;
A
#
# COMPACT_ATOMS: atom_id res chain seq x y z
N MET A 1 1.71 9.64 15.24
CA MET A 1 2.04 9.09 13.90
C MET A 1 0.95 9.54 12.95
N THR A 2 1.33 9.96 11.75
CA THR A 2 0.41 10.43 10.71
C THR A 2 0.65 9.63 9.45
N GLY A 3 -0.41 9.11 8.86
CA GLY A 3 -0.40 8.46 7.55
C GLY A 3 -1.30 9.22 6.58
N LYS A 4 -0.86 9.38 5.33
CA LYS A 4 -1.63 10.01 4.26
C LYS A 4 -1.54 9.16 3.00
N ILE A 5 -2.68 8.85 2.40
CA ILE A 5 -2.73 8.28 1.05
C ILE A 5 -2.39 9.40 0.07
N LEU A 6 -1.32 9.22 -0.70
CA LEU A 6 -0.88 10.19 -1.70
C LEU A 6 -1.59 9.94 -3.04
N ASP A 7 -1.62 8.69 -3.46
CA ASP A 7 -2.31 8.24 -4.67
C ASP A 7 -2.84 6.82 -4.47
N MET A 8 -3.97 6.51 -5.09
CA MET A 8 -4.55 5.17 -5.07
C MET A 8 -5.43 4.96 -6.29
N ARG A 9 -5.20 3.85 -6.98
CA ARG A 9 -6.07 3.35 -8.03
C ARG A 9 -6.30 1.86 -7.84
N ILE A 10 -7.56 1.46 -7.72
CA ILE A 10 -7.96 0.06 -7.67
C ILE A 10 -8.85 -0.25 -8.86
N THR A 11 -8.38 -1.13 -9.73
CA THR A 11 -9.11 -1.63 -10.89
C THR A 11 -10.20 -2.59 -10.41
N SER A 12 -11.44 -2.34 -10.81
CA SER A 12 -12.57 -3.18 -10.38
C SER A 12 -12.55 -4.56 -11.04
N GLY A 13 -13.16 -5.55 -10.39
CA GLY A 13 -13.32 -6.89 -10.97
C GLY A 13 -14.11 -6.88 -12.29
N ALA A 14 -15.09 -5.99 -12.44
CA ALA A 14 -15.83 -5.82 -13.69
C ALA A 14 -14.94 -5.26 -14.81
N ALA A 15 -14.07 -4.27 -14.50
CA ALA A 15 -13.09 -3.78 -15.45
C ALA A 15 -12.09 -4.89 -15.84
N ARG A 16 -11.68 -5.75 -14.90
CA ARG A 16 -10.87 -6.94 -15.20
C ARG A 16 -11.59 -7.96 -16.06
N PHE A 17 -12.89 -8.16 -15.85
CA PHE A 17 -13.69 -9.11 -16.62
C PHE A 17 -13.81 -8.67 -18.09
N TRP A 18 -14.07 -7.40 -18.35
CA TRP A 18 -14.30 -6.88 -19.70
C TRP A 18 -13.04 -6.43 -20.43
N ALA A 19 -12.12 -5.75 -19.74
CA ALA A 19 -10.90 -5.19 -20.33
C ALA A 19 -9.64 -6.00 -20.00
N GLY A 20 -9.73 -7.01 -19.14
CA GLY A 20 -8.60 -7.89 -18.82
C GLY A 20 -7.37 -7.13 -18.33
N GLY A 21 -6.21 -7.44 -18.93
CA GLY A 21 -4.96 -6.75 -18.64
C GLY A 21 -4.92 -5.29 -19.13
N LEU A 22 -5.74 -4.94 -20.13
CA LEU A 22 -5.84 -3.58 -20.67
C LEU A 22 -6.53 -2.62 -19.70
N ALA A 23 -7.21 -3.12 -18.66
CA ALA A 23 -7.72 -2.30 -17.57
C ALA A 23 -6.61 -1.54 -16.80
N GLY A 24 -5.35 -1.93 -16.99
CA GLY A 24 -4.17 -1.28 -16.40
C GLY A 24 -3.82 -1.83 -15.02
N ALA A 25 -2.86 -1.19 -14.35
CA ALA A 25 -2.42 -1.58 -13.01
C ALA A 25 -3.26 -0.92 -11.92
N SER A 26 -3.34 -1.60 -10.78
CA SER A 26 -3.72 -1.00 -9.51
C SER A 26 -2.47 -0.65 -8.72
N HIS A 27 -2.53 0.46 -7.99
CA HIS A 27 -1.42 0.98 -7.20
C HIS A 27 -1.92 1.76 -5.99
N MET A 28 -1.05 1.87 -4.99
CA MET A 28 -1.29 2.65 -3.78
C MET A 28 0.03 3.20 -3.26
N ASP A 29 0.02 4.50 -2.99
CA ASP A 29 1.15 5.25 -2.45
C ASP A 29 0.74 5.88 -1.12
N ILE A 30 1.50 5.59 -0.06
CA ILE A 30 1.25 6.09 1.28
C ILE A 30 2.47 6.84 1.79
N TYR A 31 2.22 8.05 2.28
CA TYR A 31 3.16 8.79 3.10
C TYR A 31 2.96 8.48 4.58
N VAL A 32 4.05 8.14 5.27
CA VAL A 32 4.07 7.81 6.69
C VAL A 32 5.07 8.70 7.41
N LYS A 33 4.61 9.33 8.50
CA LYS A 33 5.43 10.11 9.42
C LYS A 33 5.22 9.66 10.86
N ALA A 34 6.29 9.31 11.56
CA ALA A 34 6.29 9.12 13.00
C ALA A 34 7.14 10.19 13.68
N THR A 35 6.59 10.73 14.76
CA THR A 35 7.20 11.78 15.58
C THR A 35 7.22 11.28 17.01
N ASP A 36 8.36 11.42 17.68
CA ASP A 36 8.49 11.17 19.11
C ASP A 36 7.63 12.18 19.89
N THR A 37 6.70 11.68 20.71
CA THR A 37 5.76 12.51 21.46
C THR A 37 6.42 13.32 22.58
N LYS A 38 7.60 12.91 23.06
CA LYS A 38 8.34 13.61 24.13
C LYS A 38 9.21 14.73 23.59
N THR A 39 9.90 14.49 22.48
CA THR A 39 10.88 15.43 21.92
C THR A 39 10.35 16.24 20.74
N GLY A 40 9.22 15.83 20.15
CA GLY A 40 8.70 16.42 18.90
C GLY A 40 9.56 16.09 17.68
N LYS A 41 10.61 15.27 17.82
CA LYS A 41 11.51 14.92 16.73
C LYS A 41 10.85 13.92 15.78
N VAL A 42 10.98 14.15 14.48
CA VAL A 42 10.60 13.17 13.46
C VAL A 42 11.58 12.02 13.53
N ILE A 43 11.06 10.83 13.82
CA ILE A 43 11.84 9.58 13.92
C ILE A 43 11.71 8.73 12.67
N LEU A 44 10.65 8.96 11.87
CA LEU A 44 10.40 8.25 10.63
C LEU A 44 9.63 9.16 9.67
N GLU A 45 10.07 9.23 8.42
CA GLU A 45 9.36 9.90 7.34
C GLU A 45 9.67 9.17 6.04
N LYS A 46 8.66 8.55 5.42
CA LYS A 46 8.87 7.75 4.20
C LYS A 46 7.60 7.64 3.36
N ILE A 47 7.79 7.50 2.05
CA ILE A 47 6.74 7.10 1.11
C ILE A 47 6.89 5.61 0.81
N ILE A 48 5.79 4.86 0.93
CA ILE A 48 5.69 3.43 0.62
C ILE A 48 4.78 3.28 -0.60
N MET A 49 5.25 2.61 -1.63
CA MET A 49 4.56 2.44 -2.91
C MET A 49 4.39 0.95 -3.19
N SER A 50 3.22 0.56 -3.70
CA SER A 50 2.95 -0.81 -4.15
C SER A 50 2.05 -0.80 -5.38
N SER A 51 2.29 -1.73 -6.30
CA SER A 51 1.51 -1.88 -7.54
C SER A 51 1.40 -3.35 -7.91
N ASN A 52 0.30 -3.74 -8.56
CA ASN A 52 0.13 -5.10 -9.06
C ASN A 52 0.50 -5.24 -10.55
N ASN A 53 0.68 -6.49 -11.00
CA ASN A 53 0.82 -6.81 -12.42
C ASN A 53 -0.58 -6.93 -13.06
N PRO A 54 -0.92 -6.10 -14.08
CA PRO A 54 -2.24 -6.10 -14.72
C PRO A 54 -2.66 -7.43 -15.35
N MET A 55 -1.71 -8.15 -15.96
CA MET A 55 -1.98 -9.41 -16.65
C MET A 55 -2.27 -10.52 -15.65
N ALA A 56 -1.49 -10.60 -14.57
CA ALA A 56 -1.73 -11.55 -13.49
C ALA A 56 -3.03 -11.23 -12.72
N ALA A 57 -3.32 -9.94 -12.53
CA ALA A 57 -4.57 -9.49 -11.94
C ALA A 57 -5.78 -9.88 -12.82
N ALA A 58 -5.68 -9.76 -14.14
CA ALA A 58 -6.73 -10.20 -15.06
C ALA A 58 -7.00 -11.72 -14.97
N TRP A 59 -5.94 -12.53 -14.96
CA TRP A 59 -6.04 -14.00 -14.83
C TRP A 59 -6.68 -14.43 -13.51
N SER A 60 -6.48 -13.65 -12.45
CA SER A 60 -7.06 -13.88 -11.11
C SER A 60 -8.35 -13.09 -10.84
N PHE A 61 -9.03 -12.60 -11.89
CA PHE A 61 -10.29 -11.82 -11.77
C PHE A 61 -10.20 -10.62 -10.80
N GLY A 62 -9.03 -10.00 -10.76
CA GLY A 62 -8.71 -8.86 -9.91
C GLY A 62 -8.57 -9.20 -8.42
N SER A 63 -8.23 -10.43 -8.08
CA SER A 63 -7.92 -10.81 -6.69
C SER A 63 -6.80 -9.93 -6.11
N SER A 64 -5.71 -9.74 -6.87
CA SER A 64 -4.60 -8.88 -6.47
C SER A 64 -4.90 -7.38 -6.51
N ASP A 65 -5.98 -6.94 -7.19
CA ASP A 65 -6.46 -5.55 -7.07
C ASP A 65 -7.10 -5.32 -5.70
N ARG A 66 -7.87 -6.31 -5.23
CA ARG A 66 -8.62 -6.24 -3.96
C ARG A 66 -7.73 -6.44 -2.73
N SER A 67 -6.65 -7.21 -2.84
CA SER A 67 -5.71 -7.44 -1.72
C SER A 67 -4.77 -6.26 -1.48
N LEU A 68 -4.57 -5.39 -2.48
CA LEU A 68 -3.55 -4.34 -2.46
C LEU A 68 -3.60 -3.43 -1.21
N PRO A 69 -4.77 -3.00 -0.70
CA PRO A 69 -4.83 -2.24 0.56
C PRO A 69 -4.38 -3.04 1.78
N THR A 70 -4.75 -4.32 1.86
CA THR A 70 -4.35 -5.22 2.96
C THR A 70 -2.86 -5.51 2.89
N ASP A 71 -2.33 -5.79 1.71
CA ASP A 71 -0.91 -6.04 1.47
C ASP A 71 -0.08 -4.80 1.85
N MET A 72 -0.57 -3.61 1.51
CA MET A 72 0.06 -2.36 1.93
C MET A 72 0.06 -2.18 3.45
N ALA A 73 -1.04 -2.52 4.13
CA ALA A 73 -1.09 -2.48 5.59
C ALA A 73 -0.08 -3.46 6.23
N GLN A 74 0.11 -4.64 5.64
CA GLN A 74 1.12 -5.59 6.08
C GLN A 74 2.55 -5.06 5.86
N ILE A 75 2.84 -4.46 4.70
CA ILE A 75 4.14 -3.83 4.41
C ILE A 75 4.41 -2.71 5.43
N MET A 76 3.42 -1.87 5.70
CA MET A 76 3.53 -0.82 6.71
C MET A 76 3.79 -1.39 8.11
N SER A 77 3.05 -2.42 8.51
CA SER A 77 3.22 -3.07 9.82
C SER A 77 4.62 -3.66 9.98
N ALA A 78 5.10 -4.39 8.97
CA ALA A 78 6.44 -4.95 8.93
C ALA A 78 7.52 -3.86 8.97
N TYR A 79 7.31 -2.74 8.28
CA TYR A 79 8.24 -1.62 8.35
C TYR A 79 8.26 -0.98 9.75
N LEU A 80 7.10 -0.74 10.34
CA LEU A 80 7.00 -0.16 11.68
C LEU A 80 7.62 -1.05 12.75
N SER A 81 7.48 -2.37 12.66
CA SER A 81 8.11 -3.30 13.61
C SER A 81 9.64 -3.32 13.50
N THR A 82 10.20 -2.98 12.34
CA THR A 82 11.67 -2.85 12.18
C THR A 82 12.21 -1.52 12.69
N VAL A 83 11.44 -0.44 12.60
CA VAL A 83 11.92 0.93 12.90
C VAL A 83 11.57 1.38 14.31
N ILE A 84 10.43 0.94 14.84
CA ILE A 84 10.05 1.23 16.23
C ILE A 84 10.75 0.20 17.12
N PRO A 85 11.64 0.62 18.04
CA PRO A 85 12.22 -0.32 18.98
C PRO A 85 11.09 -0.95 19.81
N SER A 86 10.87 -2.24 19.63
CA SER A 86 10.01 -2.99 20.53
C SER A 86 10.67 -2.95 21.91
N LYS A 87 9.97 -2.43 22.91
CA LYS A 87 10.34 -2.71 24.29
C LYS A 87 10.23 -4.24 24.45
N GLN A 88 11.37 -4.91 24.45
CA GLN A 88 11.50 -6.23 25.10
C GLN A 88 11.28 -6.05 26.59
#